data_AF-A0A355M4W2-F1
#
_entry.id   AF-A0A355M4W2-F1
#
_cell.length_a   1.000
_cell.length_b   1.000
_cell.length_c   1.000
_cell.angle_alpha   90.00
_cell.angle_beta   90.00
_cell.angle_gamma   90.00
#
_symmetry.space_group_name_H-M   'P 1'
#
loop_
_entity.id
_entity.type
_entity.pdbx_description
1 polymer ?
#
loop_
_entity_poly.entity_id
_entity_poly.type
_entity_poly.pdbx_seq_one_letter_code
_entity_poly.pdbx_strand_id
1 'polypeptide(L)'
;MTETIGSIMTEREVLELEWMHNGMKMFCKVGGHLPKYYGTENEPVISISEDEKCFVIRTRSRGGDGGPPVFAGKSDKIAVVYA
;
A
#
# COMPACT_ATOMS: atom_id res chain seq x y z
N MET A 1 -11.82 -32.46 13.23
CA MET A 1 -10.94 -31.28 13.21
C MET A 1 -11.18 -30.62 11.88
N THR A 2 -12.04 -29.60 11.85
CA THR A 2 -12.53 -28.98 10.62
C THR A 2 -11.48 -28.04 10.05
N GLU A 3 -11.01 -28.39 8.86
CA GLU A 3 -10.17 -27.57 7.98
C GLU A 3 -10.86 -26.22 7.74
N THR A 4 -10.25 -25.14 8.24
CA THR A 4 -10.52 -23.81 7.70
C THR A 4 -9.44 -23.57 6.67
N ILE A 5 -9.78 -23.84 5.41
CA ILE A 5 -8.98 -23.46 4.25
C ILE A 5 -8.85 -21.93 4.36
N GLY A 6 -7.72 -21.47 4.90
CA GLY A 6 -7.37 -20.06 4.92
C GLY A 6 -7.48 -19.59 3.49
N SER A 7 -8.42 -18.68 3.24
CA SER A 7 -8.63 -18.06 1.94
C SER A 7 -7.25 -17.69 1.40
N ILE A 8 -6.86 -18.31 0.28
CA ILE A 8 -5.65 -17.96 -0.47
C ILE A 8 -5.92 -16.59 -1.11
N MET A 9 -6.01 -15.56 -0.26
CA MET A 9 -5.86 -14.18 -0.66
C MET A 9 -4.39 -14.06 -1.06
N THR A 10 -4.14 -14.25 -2.35
CA THR A 10 -2.86 -13.93 -2.97
C THR A 10 -2.67 -12.42 -2.86
N GLU A 11 -2.25 -11.94 -1.70
CA GLU A 11 -1.73 -10.58 -1.55
C GLU A 11 -0.55 -10.47 -2.52
N ARG A 12 -0.73 -9.70 -3.60
CA ARG A 12 0.35 -9.52 -4.57
C ARG A 12 1.28 -8.43 -4.07
N GLU A 13 2.56 -8.75 -4.00
CA GLU A 13 3.59 -7.78 -3.65
C GLU A 13 3.79 -6.78 -4.79
N VAL A 14 3.83 -5.51 -4.41
CA VAL A 14 3.98 -4.37 -5.32
C VAL A 14 5.28 -3.65 -4.97
N LEU A 15 6.12 -3.39 -5.96
CA LEU A 15 7.35 -2.63 -5.81
C LEU A 15 7.08 -1.12 -5.91
N GLU A 16 6.24 -0.70 -6.85
CA GLU A 16 5.94 0.71 -7.11
C GLU A 16 4.46 0.91 -7.40
N LEU A 17 3.89 2.01 -6.89
CA LEU A 17 2.48 2.34 -7.07
C LEU A 17 2.29 3.83 -7.35
N GLU A 18 1.46 4.11 -8.33
CA GLU A 18 1.03 5.45 -8.72
C GLU A 18 -0.51 5.51 -8.76
N TRP A 19 -1.11 6.50 -8.10
CA TRP A 19 -2.57 6.64 -7.99
C TRP A 19 -3.01 8.10 -7.88
N MET A 20 -4.29 8.37 -8.13
CA MET A 20 -4.91 9.66 -7.85
C MET A 20 -5.51 9.69 -6.44
N HIS A 21 -5.28 10.78 -5.71
CA HIS A 21 -5.94 11.03 -4.43
C HIS A 21 -6.31 12.51 -4.31
N ASN A 22 -7.59 12.81 -4.17
CA ASN A 22 -8.11 14.18 -4.08
C ASN A 22 -7.61 15.10 -5.22
N GLY A 23 -7.58 14.60 -6.45
CA GLY A 23 -7.10 15.34 -7.62
C GLY A 23 -5.58 15.51 -7.69
N MET A 24 -4.82 14.95 -6.75
CA MET A 24 -3.36 14.94 -6.76
C MET A 24 -2.82 13.58 -7.18
N LYS A 25 -1.79 13.61 -8.03
CA LYS A 25 -1.03 12.42 -8.41
C LYS A 25 -0.11 12.02 -7.26
N MET A 26 -0.29 10.81 -6.75
CA MET A 26 0.49 10.22 -5.68
C MET A 26 1.39 9.11 -6.24
N PHE A 27 2.58 8.97 -5.68
CA PHE A 27 3.55 7.95 -6.05
C PHE A 27 4.31 7.47 -4.82
N CYS A 28 4.56 6.17 -4.74
CA CYS A 28 5.51 5.60 -3.80
C CYS A 28 6.09 4.28 -4.33
N LYS A 29 7.21 3.87 -3.74
CA LYS A 29 7.84 2.57 -3.97
C LYS A 29 8.40 2.00 -2.69
N VAL A 30 8.56 0.68 -2.62
CA VAL A 30 9.20 0.00 -1.50
C VAL A 30 10.63 0.55 -1.31
N GLY A 31 10.99 0.90 -0.07
CA GLY A 31 12.23 1.58 0.28
C GLY A 31 12.28 3.09 -0.04
N GLY A 32 11.32 3.60 -0.82
CA GLY A 32 11.11 5.03 -1.04
C GLY A 32 10.25 5.65 0.08
N HIS A 33 9.70 6.84 -0.16
CA HIS A 33 8.87 7.54 0.83
C HIS A 33 7.43 7.70 0.35
N LEU A 34 6.49 7.76 1.30
CA LEU A 34 5.12 8.18 1.01
C LEU A 34 5.07 9.67 0.62
N PRO A 35 4.08 10.09 -0.19
CA PRO A 35 3.82 11.49 -0.44
C PRO A 35 3.63 12.28 0.87
N LYS A 36 4.16 13.50 0.92
CA LYS A 36 4.09 14.39 2.10
C LYS A 36 2.67 14.60 2.63
N TYR A 37 1.66 14.47 1.76
CA TYR A 37 0.25 14.50 2.11
C TYR A 37 -0.10 13.59 3.31
N TYR A 38 0.57 12.44 3.46
CA TYR A 38 0.31 11.49 4.53
C TYR A 38 1.08 11.78 5.83
N GLY A 39 1.86 12.87 5.88
CA GLY A 39 2.51 13.36 7.11
C GLY A 39 3.54 12.41 7.72
N THR A 40 4.10 11.48 6.96
CA THR A 40 5.09 10.49 7.43
C THR A 40 6.52 10.97 7.16
N GLU A 41 6.80 12.26 7.36
CA GLU A 41 7.76 13.13 6.64
C GLU A 41 9.20 12.63 6.37
N ASN A 42 9.63 11.47 6.89
CA ASN A 42 10.89 10.82 6.51
C ASN A 42 10.89 9.28 6.63
N GLU A 43 9.73 8.63 6.74
CA GLU A 43 9.69 7.17 6.92
C GLU A 43 9.66 6.44 5.58
N PRO A 44 10.44 5.36 5.43
CA PRO A 44 10.42 4.56 4.23
C PRO A 44 9.17 3.70 4.17
N VAL A 45 8.68 3.46 2.94
CA VAL A 45 7.68 2.43 2.65
C VAL A 45 8.32 1.07 2.85
N ILE A 46 7.75 0.29 3.75
CA ILE A 46 8.24 -1.05 4.11
C ILE A 46 7.63 -2.09 3.17
N SER A 47 6.34 -1.94 2.84
CA SER A 47 5.67 -2.85 1.92
C SER A 47 4.49 -2.19 1.22
N ILE A 48 4.19 -2.69 0.03
CA ILE A 48 2.97 -2.39 -0.71
C ILE A 48 2.36 -3.73 -1.09
N SER A 49 1.14 -4.02 -0.64
CA SER A 49 0.39 -5.22 -1.05
C SER A 49 -0.89 -4.84 -1.78
N GLU A 50 -1.26 -5.64 -2.78
CA GLU A 50 -2.56 -5.55 -3.45
C GLU A 50 -3.51 -6.58 -2.86
N ASP A 51 -4.61 -6.10 -2.27
CA ASP A 51 -5.77 -6.89 -1.86
C ASP A 51 -6.85 -6.84 -2.96
N GLU A 52 -7.99 -7.51 -2.83
CA GLU A 52 -9.11 -7.49 -3.77
C GLU A 52 -9.57 -6.06 -4.11
N LYS A 53 -9.64 -5.16 -3.12
CA LYS A 53 -10.28 -3.84 -3.27
C LYS A 53 -9.32 -2.66 -3.36
N CYS A 54 -8.11 -2.78 -2.81
CA CYS A 54 -7.20 -1.65 -2.67
C CYS A 54 -5.74 -2.09 -2.60
N PHE A 55 -4.84 -1.14 -2.74
CA PHE A 55 -3.45 -1.27 -2.36
C PHE A 55 -3.26 -0.82 -0.92
N VAL A 56 -2.51 -1.60 -0.16
CA VAL A 56 -2.17 -1.35 1.23
C VAL A 56 -0.70 -0.98 1.31
N ILE A 57 -0.41 0.27 1.66
CA ILE A 57 0.94 0.81 1.73
C ILE A 57 1.31 0.98 3.20
N ARG A 58 2.40 0.34 3.61
CA ARG A 58 2.86 0.33 5.00
C ARG A 58 4.19 1.08 5.15
N THR A 59 4.27 1.88 6.19
CA THR A 59 5.51 2.47 6.73
C THR A 59 5.63 2.05 8.19
N ARG A 60 6.72 2.42 8.86
CA ARG A 60 6.92 2.09 10.27
C ARG A 60 5.80 2.67 11.16
N SER A 61 5.48 3.95 11.00
CA SER A 61 4.38 4.59 11.73
C SER A 61 2.98 4.25 11.20
N ARG A 62 2.84 3.75 9.97
CA ARG A 62 1.54 3.42 9.36
C ARG A 62 1.48 2.00 8.83
N GLY A 63 0.78 1.11 9.52
CA GLY A 63 0.67 -0.32 9.20
C GLY A 63 1.64 -1.22 9.97
N GLY A 64 2.57 -0.63 10.74
CA GLY A 64 3.35 -1.28 11.79
C GLY A 64 2.79 -0.98 13.18
N ASP A 65 3.64 -0.56 14.13
CA ASP A 65 3.28 -0.30 15.53
C ASP A 65 2.53 1.03 15.79
N GLY A 66 2.49 1.94 14.82
CA GLY A 66 2.04 3.32 15.05
C GLY A 66 0.55 3.60 14.78
N GLY A 67 0.04 3.21 13.62
CA GLY A 67 -1.26 3.67 13.12
C GLY A 67 -1.72 2.92 11.87
N PRO A 68 -2.90 3.25 11.31
CA PRO A 68 -3.44 2.54 10.16
C PRO A 68 -2.56 2.76 8.91
N PRO A 69 -2.46 1.74 8.03
CA PRO A 69 -1.74 1.87 6.77
C PRO A 69 -2.43 2.88 5.84
N VAL A 70 -1.71 3.27 4.78
CA VAL A 70 -2.31 4.07 3.70
C VAL A 70 -2.99 3.14 2.72
N PHE A 71 -4.24 3.46 2.37
CA PHE A 71 -5.01 2.71 1.40
C PHE A 71 -5.16 3.53 0.12
N ALA A 72 -4.90 2.90 -1.03
CA ALA A 72 -5.18 3.46 -2.35
C ALA A 72 -6.20 2.58 -3.07
N GLY A 73 -7.31 3.17 -3.51
CA GLY A 73 -8.35 2.46 -4.25
C GLY A 73 -7.84 1.98 -5.61
N LYS A 74 -8.24 0.77 -6.03
CA LYS A 74 -7.89 0.26 -7.37
C LYS A 74 -8.49 1.09 -8.50
N SER A 75 -9.64 1.71 -8.27
CA SER A 75 -10.30 2.65 -9.18
C SER A 75 -9.44 3.87 -9.52
N ASP A 76 -8.57 4.27 -8.59
CA ASP A 76 -7.75 5.47 -8.69
C ASP A 76 -6.31 5.16 -9.15
N LYS A 77 -6.01 3.89 -9.42
CA LYS A 77 -4.70 3.43 -9.86
C LYS A 77 -4.37 4.02 -11.24
N ILE A 78 -3.18 4.62 -11.34
CA ILE A 78 -2.58 5.05 -12.60
C ILE A 78 -1.61 3.97 -13.10
N ALA A 79 -0.66 3.54 -12.27
CA ALA A 79 0.35 2.55 -12.63
C ALA A 79 0.75 1.70 -11.42
N VAL A 80 1.18 0.46 -11.69
CA VAL A 80 1.65 -0.48 -10.66
C VAL A 80 2.78 -1.33 -11.24
N VAL A 81 3.82 -1.55 -10.43
CA VAL A 81 4.92 -2.47 -10.73
C VAL A 81 4.91 -3.57 -9.68
N TYR A 82 4.76 -4.82 -10.09
CA TYR A 82 4.78 -5.98 -9.20
C TYR A 82 6.20 -6.50 -8.99
N ALA A 83 6.42 -7.25 -7.90
CA ALA A 83 7.69 -7.92 -7.60
C ALA A 83 7.97 -9.13 -8.51
#